data_AF-A0A6B2CNH7-F1
#
_entry.id   AF-A0A6B2CNH7-F1
#
_cell.length_a   1.000
_cell.length_b   1.000
_cell.length_c   1.000
_cell.angle_alpha   90.00
_cell.angle_beta   90.00
_cell.angle_gamma   90.00
#
_symmetry.space_group_name_H-M   'P 1'
#
loop_
_entity.id
_entity.type
_entity.pdbx_description
1 polymer ?
#
loop_
_entity_poly.entity_id
_entity_poly.type
_entity_poly.pdbx_seq_one_letter_code
_entity_poly.pdbx_strand_id
1 'polypeptide(L)'
;MPLVTLEVDMGKYKSVTVPLEVAEKLVMEVSKRLNVESKDVMEALRIVRNFDEFYEFQEKKFKDYLVPDKDISDMIRGAVVVDSLKLIKRGDVKEVLVTFDRRVSEEVIAKALKDLGYEVNIRRRSFSELLAS
;
A
#
# COMPACT_ATOMS: atom_id res chain seq x y z
N MET A 1 3.01 -15.85 14.43
CA MET A 1 2.49 -14.74 13.62
C MET A 1 3.23 -14.76 12.30
N PRO A 2 2.56 -14.64 11.14
CA PRO A 2 3.24 -14.54 9.85
C PRO A 2 4.17 -13.31 9.82
N LEU A 3 5.36 -13.48 9.25
CA LEU A 3 6.31 -12.39 9.04
C LEU A 3 5.98 -11.65 7.73
N VAL A 4 5.95 -10.32 7.79
CA VAL A 4 5.82 -9.46 6.61
C VAL A 4 6.96 -8.45 6.57
N THR A 5 7.43 -8.12 5.36
CA THR A 5 8.46 -7.10 5.17
C THR A 5 7.83 -5.79 4.74
N LEU A 6 8.02 -4.74 5.55
CA LEU A 6 7.76 -3.36 5.17
C LEU A 6 9.03 -2.81 4.52
N GLU A 7 9.00 -2.65 3.19
CA GLU A 7 10.11 -2.06 2.46
C GLU A 7 10.03 -0.54 2.51
N VAL A 8 11.16 0.11 2.76
CA VAL A 8 11.29 1.56 2.73
C VAL A 8 12.28 1.92 1.64
N ASP A 9 11.83 2.70 0.67
CA ASP A 9 12.66 3.15 -0.43
C ASP A 9 13.43 4.45 -0.11
N MET A 10 14.24 4.88 -1.06
CA MET A 10 15.03 6.10 -0.95
C MET A 10 14.18 7.38 -0.92
N GLY A 11 13.00 7.35 -1.53
CA GLY A 11 12.01 8.42 -1.49
C GLY A 11 11.22 8.48 -0.18
N LYS A 12 11.53 7.58 0.76
CA LYS A 12 10.81 7.33 2.03
C LYS A 12 9.39 6.83 1.82
N TYR A 13 9.04 6.31 0.65
CA TYR A 13 7.83 5.54 0.47
C TYR A 13 7.97 4.20 1.19
N LYS A 14 6.85 3.70 1.72
CA LYS A 14 6.80 2.43 2.42
C LYS A 14 5.87 1.51 1.68
N SER A 15 6.31 0.32 1.37
CA SER A 15 5.50 -0.64 0.64
C SER A 15 5.48 -1.99 1.31
N VAL A 16 4.32 -2.65 1.22
CA VAL A 16 4.10 -3.97 1.80
C VAL A 16 3.18 -4.78 0.91
N THR A 17 3.56 -6.03 0.64
CA THR A 17 2.70 -6.99 -0.06
C THR A 17 1.94 -7.80 0.98
N VAL A 18 0.62 -7.82 0.86
CA VAL A 18 -0.27 -8.59 1.74
C VAL A 18 -1.37 -9.29 0.92
N PRO A 19 -1.99 -10.36 1.45
CA PRO A 19 -3.18 -10.94 0.85
C PRO A 19 -4.29 -9.91 0.65
N LEU A 20 -5.14 -10.13 -0.37
CA LEU A 20 -6.23 -9.21 -0.72
C LEU A 20 -7.11 -8.83 0.48
N GLU A 21 -7.52 -9.81 1.27
CA GLU A 21 -8.37 -9.67 2.46
C GLU A 21 -7.69 -8.88 3.61
N VAL A 22 -6.37 -8.79 3.59
CA VAL A 22 -5.57 -8.02 4.56
C VAL A 22 -5.32 -6.61 4.06
N ALA A 23 -5.17 -6.41 2.74
CA ALA A 23 -4.94 -5.11 2.14
C ALA A 23 -6.04 -4.10 2.50
N GLU A 24 -7.31 -4.52 2.42
CA GLU A 24 -8.45 -3.67 2.78
C GLU A 24 -8.37 -3.22 4.25
N LYS A 25 -8.17 -4.19 5.16
CA LYS A 25 -8.10 -3.93 6.61
C LYS A 25 -6.91 -3.05 6.96
N LEU A 26 -5.78 -3.26 6.29
CA LEU A 26 -4.56 -2.48 6.50
C LEU A 26 -4.77 -1.01 6.12
N VAL A 27 -5.35 -0.74 4.95
CA VAL A 27 -5.65 0.63 4.50
C VAL A 27 -6.59 1.32 5.49
N MET A 28 -7.65 0.62 5.93
CA MET A 28 -8.59 1.15 6.93
C MET A 28 -7.91 1.46 8.27
N GLU A 29 -7.08 0.54 8.79
CA GLU A 29 -6.45 0.70 10.10
C GLU A 29 -5.40 1.83 10.09
N VAL A 30 -4.64 1.98 9.00
CA VAL A 30 -3.71 3.10 8.83
C VAL A 30 -4.47 4.44 8.76
N SER A 31 -5.53 4.52 7.95
CA SER A 31 -6.38 5.73 7.85
C SER A 31 -6.98 6.13 9.20
N LYS A 32 -7.53 5.15 9.94
CA LYS A 32 -8.09 5.37 11.28
C LYS A 32 -7.05 5.91 12.26
N ARG A 33 -5.83 5.36 12.25
CA ARG A 33 -4.74 5.81 13.14
C ARG A 33 -4.25 7.22 12.83
N LEU A 34 -4.35 7.63 11.57
CA LEU A 34 -4.04 8.98 11.13
C LEU A 34 -5.21 9.95 11.35
N ASN A 35 -6.40 9.44 11.68
CA ASN A 35 -7.65 10.20 11.78
C ASN A 35 -7.94 10.98 10.48
N VAL A 36 -7.80 10.28 9.35
CA VAL A 36 -7.95 10.86 8.01
C VAL A 36 -8.93 10.04 7.18
N GLU A 37 -9.88 10.71 6.54
CA GLU A 37 -10.77 10.18 5.53
C GLU A 37 -10.52 10.93 4.21
N SER A 38 -9.46 10.56 3.50
CA SER A 38 -9.05 11.21 2.26
C SER A 38 -9.58 10.50 1.02
N LYS A 39 -9.62 11.20 -0.11
CA LYS A 39 -10.11 10.64 -1.37
C LYS A 39 -9.31 9.42 -1.84
N ASP A 40 -7.99 9.43 -1.61
CA ASP A 40 -7.12 8.33 -1.99
C ASP A 40 -7.39 7.05 -1.19
N VAL A 41 -7.78 7.18 0.09
CA VAL A 41 -8.19 6.03 0.92
C VAL A 41 -9.47 5.42 0.36
N MET A 42 -10.49 6.24 0.07
CA MET A 42 -11.75 5.76 -0.48
C MET A 42 -11.54 5.05 -1.83
N GLU A 43 -10.71 5.63 -2.71
CA GLU A 43 -10.42 5.04 -4.01
C GLU A 43 -9.56 3.78 -3.90
N ALA A 44 -8.57 3.75 -3.00
CA ALA A 44 -7.78 2.56 -2.73
C ALA A 44 -8.67 1.40 -2.25
N LEU A 45 -9.62 1.66 -1.34
CA LEU A 45 -10.59 0.66 -0.90
C LEU A 45 -11.52 0.21 -2.04
N ARG A 46 -11.94 1.12 -2.93
CA ARG A 46 -12.72 0.76 -4.13
C ARG A 46 -11.93 -0.18 -5.04
N ILE A 47 -10.66 0.11 -5.28
CA ILE A 47 -9.77 -0.72 -6.11
C ILE A 47 -9.63 -2.11 -5.49
N VAL A 48 -9.31 -2.17 -4.19
CA VAL A 48 -9.12 -3.44 -3.46
C VAL A 48 -10.39 -4.28 -3.47
N ARG A 49 -11.56 -3.68 -3.22
CA ARG A 49 -12.86 -4.41 -3.20
C ARG A 49 -13.29 -4.94 -4.57
N ASN A 50 -12.88 -4.29 -5.65
CA ASN A 50 -13.19 -4.67 -7.04
C ASN A 50 -11.94 -5.21 -7.74
N PHE A 51 -11.21 -6.08 -7.04
CA PHE A 51 -9.88 -6.51 -7.45
C PHE A 51 -9.81 -7.03 -8.88
N ASP A 52 -10.73 -7.91 -9.29
CA ASP A 52 -10.65 -8.55 -10.60
C ASP A 52 -10.87 -7.54 -11.74
N GLU A 53 -11.82 -6.61 -11.59
CA GLU A 53 -12.08 -5.57 -12.57
C GLU A 53 -10.86 -4.64 -12.75
N PHE A 54 -10.26 -4.23 -11.64
CA PHE A 54 -9.07 -3.38 -11.67
C PHE A 54 -7.81 -4.11 -12.11
N TYR A 55 -7.69 -5.39 -11.79
CA TYR A 55 -6.57 -6.22 -12.26
C TYR A 55 -6.63 -6.38 -13.77
N GLU A 56 -7.79 -6.68 -14.34
CA GLU A 56 -7.96 -6.71 -15.79
C GLU A 56 -7.64 -5.37 -16.45
N PHE A 57 -8.06 -4.26 -15.83
CA PHE A 57 -7.74 -2.93 -16.32
C PHE A 57 -6.23 -2.63 -16.26
N GLN A 58 -5.55 -3.02 -15.18
CA GLN A 58 -4.11 -2.89 -14.99
C GLN A 58 -3.36 -3.62 -16.12
N GLU A 59 -3.72 -4.89 -16.37
CA GLU A 59 -3.14 -5.72 -17.44
C GLU A 59 -3.40 -5.15 -18.84
N LYS A 60 -4.67 -4.82 -19.16
CA LYS A 60 -5.05 -4.26 -20.46
C LYS A 60 -4.34 -2.96 -20.80
N LYS A 61 -3.97 -2.18 -19.77
CA LYS A 61 -3.25 -0.91 -19.93
C LYS A 61 -1.75 -1.01 -19.71
N PHE A 62 -1.22 -2.22 -19.50
CA PHE A 62 0.21 -2.46 -19.20
C PHE A 62 0.73 -1.56 -18.08
N LYS A 63 -0.09 -1.37 -17.04
CA LYS A 63 0.28 -0.55 -15.88
C LYS A 63 0.93 -1.44 -14.84
N ASP A 64 2.11 -1.06 -14.36
CA ASP A 64 2.71 -1.76 -13.20
C ASP A 64 1.99 -1.43 -11.89
N TYR A 65 1.40 -0.22 -11.81
CA TYR A 65 0.77 0.31 -10.61
C TYR A 65 -0.53 1.06 -10.96
N LEU A 66 -1.50 0.96 -10.06
CA LEU A 66 -2.69 1.77 -10.00
C LEU A 66 -2.47 2.88 -8.98
N VAL A 67 -2.70 4.13 -9.39
CA VAL A 67 -2.60 5.30 -8.51
C VAL A 67 -4.03 5.68 -8.14
N PRO A 68 -4.42 5.58 -6.85
CA PRO A 68 -5.72 6.07 -6.41
C PRO A 68 -5.86 7.57 -6.70
N ASP A 69 -7.04 7.98 -7.13
CA ASP A 69 -7.40 9.39 -7.31
C ASP A 69 -7.22 10.15 -5.99
N LYS A 70 -6.53 11.29 -6.06
CA LYS A 70 -6.24 12.15 -4.90
C LYS A 70 -6.99 13.48 -5.04
N ASP A 71 -7.42 14.06 -3.92
CA ASP A 71 -7.92 15.44 -3.89
C ASP A 71 -6.74 16.41 -3.72
N ILE A 72 -6.74 17.53 -4.44
CA ILE A 72 -5.71 18.57 -4.31
C ILE A 72 -5.65 19.09 -2.87
N SER A 73 -6.81 19.24 -2.22
CA SER A 73 -6.89 19.72 -0.83
C SER A 73 -6.25 18.74 0.14
N ASP A 74 -6.42 17.43 -0.06
CA ASP A 74 -5.76 16.38 0.74
C ASP A 74 -4.24 16.40 0.56
N MET A 75 -3.77 16.58 -0.69
CA MET A 75 -2.35 16.70 -0.99
C MET A 75 -1.70 17.89 -0.29
N ILE A 76 -2.35 19.05 -0.32
CA ILE A 76 -1.90 20.29 0.34
C ILE A 76 -1.85 20.11 1.85
N ARG A 77 -2.89 19.51 2.45
CA ARG A 77 -2.97 19.24 3.89
C ARG A 77 -2.05 18.10 4.35
N GLY A 78 -1.50 17.33 3.41
CA GLY A 78 -0.70 16.15 3.71
C GLY A 78 -1.52 15.00 4.29
N ALA A 79 -2.79 14.91 3.90
CA ALA A 79 -3.73 13.86 4.29
C ALA A 79 -3.68 12.63 3.37
N VAL A 80 -2.84 12.61 2.34
CA VAL A 80 -2.69 11.44 1.47
C VAL A 80 -2.08 10.28 2.25
N VAL A 81 -2.69 9.10 2.15
CA VAL A 81 -2.27 7.88 2.86
C VAL A 81 -1.68 6.86 1.90
N VAL A 82 -2.35 6.62 0.78
CA VAL A 82 -1.98 5.62 -0.23
C VAL A 82 -1.44 6.35 -1.45
N ASP A 83 -0.17 6.08 -1.77
CA ASP A 83 0.45 6.60 -2.98
C ASP A 83 0.00 5.79 -4.20
N SER A 84 0.14 4.46 -4.12
CA SER A 84 -0.13 3.53 -5.21
C SER A 84 -0.43 2.12 -4.71
N LEU A 85 -1.08 1.33 -5.57
CA LEU A 85 -1.37 -0.08 -5.39
C LEU A 85 -0.83 -0.85 -6.60
N LYS A 86 -0.33 -2.07 -6.39
CA LYS A 86 -0.12 -3.04 -7.46
C LYS A 86 -0.91 -4.31 -7.16
N LEU A 87 -1.79 -4.67 -8.08
CA LEU A 87 -2.61 -5.87 -7.97
C LEU A 87 -1.83 -7.06 -8.54
N ILE A 88 -1.71 -8.13 -7.77
CA ILE A 88 -0.89 -9.29 -8.10
C ILE A 88 -1.77 -10.53 -8.06
N LYS A 89 -1.87 -11.24 -9.18
CA LYS A 89 -2.62 -12.50 -9.30
C LYS A 89 -1.68 -13.61 -9.76
N ARG A 90 -1.58 -14.69 -9.00
CA ARG A 90 -0.78 -15.88 -9.33
C ARG A 90 -1.64 -17.13 -9.11
N GLY A 91 -2.29 -17.60 -10.17
CA GLY A 91 -3.33 -18.62 -10.05
C GLY A 91 -4.48 -18.10 -9.20
N ASP A 92 -4.78 -18.82 -8.12
CA ASP A 92 -5.84 -18.45 -7.16
C ASP A 92 -5.37 -17.47 -6.07
N VAL A 93 -4.07 -17.20 -6.00
CA VAL A 93 -3.51 -16.27 -5.01
C VAL A 93 -3.69 -14.83 -5.51
N LYS A 94 -4.34 -14.01 -4.68
CA LYS A 94 -4.52 -12.57 -4.90
C LYS A 94 -3.81 -11.79 -3.78
N GLU A 95 -2.89 -10.94 -4.18
CA GLU A 95 -2.14 -10.07 -3.28
C GLU A 95 -2.19 -8.63 -3.77
N VAL A 96 -1.96 -7.71 -2.85
CA VAL A 96 -1.84 -6.29 -3.13
C VAL A 96 -0.54 -5.80 -2.53
N LEU A 97 0.31 -5.21 -3.37
CA LEU A 97 1.39 -4.36 -2.90
C LEU A 97 0.81 -2.97 -2.65
N VAL A 98 0.73 -2.58 -1.38
CA VAL A 98 0.29 -1.24 -0.97
C VAL A 98 1.51 -0.37 -0.75
N THR A 99 1.61 0.73 -1.48
CA THR A 99 2.62 1.76 -1.27
C THR A 99 1.97 2.96 -0.59
N PHE A 100 2.42 3.27 0.62
CA PHE A 100 1.96 4.41 1.41
C PHE A 100 2.72 5.69 1.03
N ASP A 101 2.05 6.83 1.14
CA ASP A 101 2.66 8.15 0.95
C ASP A 101 3.89 8.30 1.86
N ARG A 102 4.94 8.93 1.33
CA ARG A 102 6.22 9.13 2.04
C ARG A 102 6.08 9.80 3.42
N ARG A 103 5.01 10.56 3.66
CA ARG A 103 4.72 11.24 4.93
C ARG A 103 4.11 10.31 5.97
N VAL A 104 3.49 9.20 5.58
CA VAL A 104 3.02 8.17 6.51
C VAL A 104 4.22 7.54 7.19
N SER A 105 4.22 7.51 8.53
CA SER A 105 5.34 6.98 9.30
C SER A 105 5.36 5.44 9.28
N GLU A 106 6.56 4.88 9.29
CA GLU A 106 6.77 3.42 9.34
C GLU A 106 6.11 2.82 10.59
N GLU A 107 6.13 3.55 11.69
CA GLU A 107 5.54 3.13 12.97
C GLU A 107 4.02 2.95 12.88
N VAL A 108 3.31 3.84 12.19
CA VAL A 108 1.85 3.73 12.01
C VAL A 108 1.51 2.47 11.22
N ILE A 109 2.22 2.22 10.11
CA ILE A 109 2.01 1.04 9.26
C ILE A 109 2.38 -0.24 10.01
N ALA A 110 3.51 -0.25 10.71
CA ALA A 110 3.97 -1.40 11.48
C ALA A 110 3.01 -1.75 12.63
N LYS A 111 2.43 -0.75 13.32
CA LYS A 111 1.41 -0.99 14.35
C LYS A 111 0.13 -1.57 13.74
N ALA A 112 -0.33 -1.03 12.62
CA ALA A 112 -1.51 -1.55 11.92
C ALA A 112 -1.32 -3.03 11.51
N LEU A 113 -0.16 -3.38 10.95
CA LEU A 113 0.16 -4.78 10.59
C LEU A 113 0.22 -5.70 11.83
N LYS A 114 0.79 -5.24 12.94
CA LYS A 114 0.85 -6.00 14.19
C LYS A 114 -0.55 -6.30 14.75
N ASP A 115 -1.44 -5.33 14.73
CA ASP A 115 -2.84 -5.50 15.15
C ASP A 115 -3.60 -6.49 14.24
N LEU A 116 -3.19 -6.59 12.97
CA LEU A 116 -3.69 -7.59 12.02
C LEU A 116 -3.03 -8.97 12.18
N GLY A 117 -2.17 -9.16 13.17
CA GLY A 117 -1.60 -10.46 13.50
C GLY A 117 -0.23 -10.73 12.86
N TYR A 118 0.43 -9.73 12.29
CA TYR A 118 1.74 -9.89 11.64
C TYR A 118 2.93 -9.51 12.53
N GLU A 119 4.02 -10.22 12.34
CA GLU A 119 5.35 -9.74 12.73
C GLU A 119 5.92 -8.88 11.59
N VAL A 120 6.53 -7.74 11.91
CA VAL A 120 6.96 -6.76 10.89
C VAL A 120 8.48 -6.64 10.88
N ASN A 121 9.08 -7.02 9.77
CA ASN A 121 10.47 -6.72 9.45
C ASN A 121 10.54 -5.45 8.62
N ILE A 122 11.34 -4.46 9.03
CA ILE A 122 11.51 -3.22 8.27
C ILE A 122 12.82 -3.33 7.48
N ARG A 123 12.72 -3.32 6.15
CA ARG A 123 13.88 -3.35 5.25
C ARG A 123 14.04 -2.01 4.54
N ARG A 124 15.21 -1.39 4.67
CA ARG A 124 15.53 -0.14 3.96
C ARG A 124 16.38 -0.46 2.74
N ARG A 125 15.92 -0.08 1.55
CA ARG A 125 16.73 -0.23 0.34
C ARG A 125 17.85 0.79 0.31
N SER A 126 19.08 0.34 0.09
CA SER A 126 20.25 1.20 -0.10
C SER A 126 20.63 1.29 -1.59
N PHE A 127 21.30 2.38 -1.98
CA PHE A 127 21.85 2.57 -3.33
C PHE A 127 22.62 1.36 -3.87
N SER A 128 23.34 0.65 -3.00
CA SER A 128 24.13 -0.52 -3.36
C SER A 128 23.33 -1.72 -3.84
N GLU A 129 22.07 -1.88 -3.40
CA GLU A 129 21.23 -3.02 -3.80
C GLU A 129 20.65 -2.86 -5.21
N LEU A 130 20.51 -1.63 -5.72
CA LEU A 130 20.03 -1.32 -7.08
C LEU A 130 21.09 -1.55 -8.15
N LEU A 131 22.37 -1.45 -7.80
CA LEU A 131 23.48 -1.70 -8.72
C LEU A 131 23.80 -3.19 -8.89
N ALA A 132 23.19 -4.04 -8.05
CA ALA A 132 23.39 -5.49 -8.04
C ALA A 132 22.25 -6.27 -8.74
N SER A 133 21.24 -5.56 -9.27
CA SER A 133 20.09 -6.11 -10.01
C SER A 133 20.12 -5.72 -11.48
#